data_AF-A0A915K9T8-F1
#
_entry.id   AF-A0A915K9T8-F1
#
_cell.length_a   1.000
_cell.length_b   1.000
_cell.length_c   1.000
_cell.angle_alpha   90.00
_cell.angle_beta   90.00
_cell.angle_gamma   90.00
#
_symmetry.space_group_name_H-M   'P 1'
#
loop_
_entity.id
_entity.type
_entity.pdbx_description
1 polymer ?
#
loop_
_entity_poly.entity_id
_entity_poly.type
_entity_poly.pdbx_seq_one_letter_code
_entity_poly.pdbx_strand_id
1 'polypeptide(L)'
;MSQQQQSNLTSKFDNLEQTLEVFIENCRHLCVITADFQSNSGLLPPSAGSASSAIAAISGGNSNSQMLLNQKLQTFVQGLLELDQSKHLYKDVKIPLELLDYVDNGKNPQFYTKDIMESCLQKNNQTRGKIELYRKFRAHLLKELGEELPEEIKLYRMIRPLQEEPVSVPTTTGQGSNPGSIAGSQSDMAEK
;
A
#
# COMPACT_ATOMS: atom_id res chain seq x y z
N MET A 1 -1.49 19.33 -8.80
CA MET A 1 -0.65 19.49 -7.60
C MET A 1 0.61 20.21 -7.99
N SER A 2 0.99 21.27 -7.27
CA SER A 2 2.24 21.99 -7.51
C SER A 2 3.43 21.08 -7.16
N GLN A 3 4.48 21.02 -7.99
CA GLN A 3 5.64 20.13 -7.76
C GLN A 3 6.26 20.28 -6.35
N GLN A 4 6.22 21.49 -5.80
CA GLN A 4 6.74 21.82 -4.47
C GLN A 4 5.98 21.14 -3.31
N GLN A 5 4.70 20.81 -3.51
CA GLN A 5 3.90 20.11 -2.50
C GLN A 5 4.13 18.59 -2.56
N GLN A 6 4.43 18.06 -3.76
CA GLN A 6 4.81 16.67 -3.94
C GLN A 6 6.18 16.38 -3.30
N SER A 7 7.17 17.25 -3.50
CA SER A 7 8.50 17.09 -2.90
C SER A 7 8.47 17.14 -1.37
N ASN A 8 7.63 17.99 -0.80
CA ASN A 8 7.45 18.08 0.65
C ASN A 8 6.83 16.80 1.23
N LEU A 9 5.83 16.23 0.54
CA LEU A 9 5.24 14.95 0.93
C LEU A 9 6.24 13.80 0.88
N THR A 10 7.04 13.68 -0.18
CA THR A 10 8.08 12.63 -0.26
C THR A 10 9.09 12.79 0.87
N SER A 11 9.58 14.01 1.09
CA SER A 11 10.60 14.26 2.12
C SER A 11 10.17 13.86 3.53
N LYS A 12 8.91 14.04 3.93
CA LYS A 12 8.48 13.64 5.28
C LYS A 12 8.49 12.11 5.45
N PHE A 13 8.14 11.35 4.42
CA PHE A 13 8.20 9.89 4.47
C PHE A 13 9.63 9.38 4.43
N ASP A 14 10.51 10.01 3.65
CA ASP A 14 11.94 9.68 3.64
C ASP A 14 12.56 9.86 5.04
N ASN A 15 12.21 10.96 5.74
CA ASN A 15 12.65 11.18 7.12
C ASN A 15 12.11 10.11 8.09
N LEU A 16 10.84 9.69 7.93
CA LEU A 16 10.27 8.63 8.75
C LEU A 16 11.00 7.30 8.52
N GLU A 17 11.22 6.96 7.26
CA GLU A 17 11.91 5.74 6.85
C GLU A 17 13.31 5.69 7.45
N GLN A 18 14.09 6.76 7.29
CA GLN A 18 15.43 6.86 7.87
C GLN A 18 15.40 6.71 9.40
N THR A 19 14.42 7.33 10.08
CA THR A 19 14.27 7.22 11.54
C THR A 19 13.96 5.77 11.95
N LEU A 20 13.07 5.09 11.22
CA LEU A 20 12.73 3.69 11.46
C LEU A 20 13.90 2.75 11.20
N GLU A 21 14.68 2.97 10.13
CA GLU A 21 15.87 2.19 9.82
C GLU A 21 16.91 2.27 10.94
N VAL A 22 17.22 3.48 11.41
CA VAL A 22 18.14 3.70 12.53
C VAL A 22 17.63 3.03 13.81
N PHE A 23 16.32 3.11 14.06
CA PHE A 23 15.69 2.47 15.22
C PHE A 23 15.80 0.94 15.15
N ILE A 24 15.43 0.33 14.02
CA ILE A 24 15.52 -1.12 13.79
C ILE A 24 16.97 -1.59 13.93
N GLU A 25 17.92 -0.83 13.40
CA GLU A 25 19.34 -1.15 13.50
C GLU A 25 19.87 -1.03 14.94
N ASN A 26 19.35 -0.08 15.72
CA ASN A 26 19.67 0.00 17.14
C ASN A 26 19.11 -1.21 17.92
N CYS A 27 17.87 -1.64 17.62
CA CYS A 27 17.29 -2.87 18.17
C CYS A 27 18.17 -4.08 17.85
N ARG A 28 18.64 -4.19 16.61
CA ARG A 28 19.53 -5.27 16.17
C ARG A 28 20.83 -5.28 16.98
N HIS A 29 21.49 -4.13 17.12
CA HIS A 29 22.70 -4.01 17.95
C HIS A 29 22.45 -4.40 19.40
N LEU A 30 21.32 -3.99 19.97
CA LEU A 30 20.94 -4.33 21.34
C LEU A 30 20.79 -5.85 21.53
N CYS A 31 20.16 -6.53 20.57
CA CYS A 31 20.03 -7.99 20.56
C CYS A 31 21.40 -8.69 20.51
N VAL A 32 22.33 -8.20 19.66
CA VAL A 32 23.69 -8.76 19.56
C VAL A 32 24.45 -8.61 20.88
N ILE A 33 24.48 -7.38 21.43
CA ILE A 33 25.18 -7.10 22.69
C ILE A 33 24.62 -7.99 23.81
N THR A 34 23.30 -8.11 23.91
CA THR A 34 22.62 -8.93 24.94
C THR A 34 22.96 -10.42 24.81
N ALA A 35 23.14 -10.94 23.59
CA ALA A 35 23.56 -12.32 23.37
C ALA A 35 25.01 -12.59 23.84
N ASP A 36 25.92 -11.62 23.63
CA ASP A 36 27.31 -11.71 24.07
C ASP A 36 27.43 -11.72 25.62
N PHE A 37 26.52 -11.05 26.32
CA PHE A 37 26.46 -11.07 27.79
C PHE A 37 26.15 -12.46 28.38
N GLN A 38 25.27 -13.23 27.74
CA GLN A 38 24.95 -14.59 28.20
C GLN A 38 26.10 -15.56 27.96
N SER A 39 26.86 -15.35 26.88
CA SER A 39 28.01 -16.17 26.50
C SER A 39 29.19 -15.97 27.47
N ASN A 40 29.37 -14.75 27.98
CA ASN A 40 30.49 -14.41 28.87
C ASN A 40 30.18 -14.56 30.37
N SER A 41 28.92 -14.83 30.74
CA SER A 41 28.50 -15.19 32.11
C SER A 41 28.53 -16.71 32.33
N GLY A 42 29.52 -17.37 31.71
CA GLY A 42 29.73 -18.82 31.71
C GLY A 42 29.50 -19.45 33.08
N LEU A 43 28.46 -20.29 33.13
CA LEU A 43 28.11 -21.18 34.22
C LEU A 43 29.25 -22.22 34.40
N LEU A 44 30.17 -21.99 35.34
CA LEU A 44 30.98 -23.07 35.91
C LEU A 44 30.15 -23.79 36.99
N PRO A 45 30.09 -25.15 37.02
CA PRO A 45 29.39 -25.85 38.09
C PRO A 45 30.05 -25.55 39.46
N PRO A 46 29.28 -25.61 40.56
CA PRO A 46 29.74 -25.19 41.87
C PRO A 46 30.72 -26.23 42.44
N SER A 47 32.00 -26.10 42.11
CA SER A 47 33.07 -26.68 42.94
C SER A 47 33.37 -25.68 44.06
N ALA A 48 33.01 -26.07 45.28
CA ALA A 48 33.22 -25.41 46.56
C ALA A 48 34.36 -24.36 46.59
N GLY A 49 34.01 -23.08 46.80
CA GLY A 49 35.01 -22.02 46.97
C GLY A 49 34.45 -20.60 47.11
N SER A 50 33.82 -20.31 48.25
CA SER A 50 33.44 -18.96 48.75
C SER A 50 32.40 -18.17 47.92
N ALA A 51 31.31 -17.77 48.58
CA ALA A 51 30.25 -16.92 48.03
C ALA A 51 30.74 -15.52 47.57
N SER A 52 31.96 -15.10 47.93
CA SER A 52 32.55 -13.83 47.49
C SER A 52 32.92 -13.81 46.00
N SER A 53 33.19 -14.95 45.36
CA SER A 53 33.51 -14.99 43.92
C SER A 53 32.26 -14.82 43.04
N ALA A 54 31.09 -15.25 43.51
CA ALA A 54 29.82 -15.08 42.81
C ALA A 54 29.33 -13.62 42.80
N ILE A 55 29.52 -12.89 43.91
CA ILE A 55 29.19 -11.45 43.97
C ILE A 55 30.18 -10.61 43.14
N ALA A 56 31.45 -11.01 43.08
CA ALA A 56 32.45 -10.38 42.21
C ALA A 56 32.16 -10.62 40.71
N ALA A 57 31.59 -11.77 40.32
CA ALA A 57 31.18 -12.02 38.93
C ALA A 57 29.98 -11.16 38.51
N ILE A 58 29.03 -10.90 39.42
CA ILE A 58 27.88 -10.00 39.17
C ILE A 58 28.35 -8.53 39.04
N SER A 59 29.40 -8.14 39.77
CA SER A 59 30.00 -6.80 39.67
C SER A 59 31.14 -6.68 38.64
N GLY A 60 31.59 -7.78 38.04
CA GLY A 60 32.85 -7.87 37.29
C GLY A 60 32.73 -8.36 35.85
N GLY A 61 31.52 -8.56 35.34
CA GLY A 61 31.28 -8.82 33.91
C GLY A 61 31.53 -7.58 33.07
N ASN A 62 32.77 -7.39 32.59
CA ASN A 62 33.22 -6.39 31.61
C ASN A 62 32.46 -5.05 31.63
N SER A 63 32.90 -4.11 32.48
CA SER A 63 32.33 -2.76 32.65
C SER A 63 32.08 -2.02 31.33
N ASN A 64 32.89 -2.28 30.31
CA ASN A 64 32.78 -1.66 28.99
C ASN A 64 31.54 -2.16 28.22
N SER A 65 31.26 -3.47 28.28
CA SER A 65 30.05 -4.04 27.66
C SER A 65 28.80 -3.49 28.32
N GLN A 66 28.80 -3.36 29.66
CA GLN A 66 27.67 -2.80 30.42
C GLN A 66 27.42 -1.34 30.05
N MET A 67 28.48 -0.55 29.93
CA MET A 67 28.38 0.84 29.47
C MET A 67 27.80 0.93 28.06
N LEU A 68 28.25 0.08 27.13
CA LEU A 68 27.73 0.04 25.75
C LEU A 68 26.25 -0.36 25.68
N LEU A 69 25.83 -1.34 26.48
CA LEU A 69 24.43 -1.73 26.61
C LEU A 69 23.55 -0.57 27.08
N ASN A 70 23.96 0.11 28.15
CA ASN A 70 23.23 1.26 28.67
C ASN A 70 23.16 2.39 27.63
N GLN A 71 24.25 2.65 26.90
CA GLN A 71 24.24 3.60 25.80
C GLN A 71 23.19 3.23 24.73
N LYS A 72 23.16 1.97 24.28
CA LYS A 72 22.21 1.50 23.26
C LYS A 72 20.76 1.51 23.76
N LEU A 73 20.53 1.21 25.03
CA LEU A 73 19.22 1.37 25.68
C LEU A 73 18.75 2.82 25.67
N GLN A 74 19.63 3.77 26.00
CA GLN A 74 19.29 5.20 25.94
C GLN A 74 18.94 5.62 24.51
N THR A 75 19.73 5.19 23.51
CA THR A 75 19.40 5.45 22.09
C THR A 75 18.08 4.81 21.68
N PHE A 76 17.72 3.64 22.23
CA PHE A 76 16.45 2.96 21.93
C PHE A 76 15.26 3.74 22.48
N VAL A 77 15.34 4.17 23.75
CA VAL A 77 14.30 5.00 24.38
C VAL A 77 14.15 6.33 23.64
N GLN A 78 15.28 6.96 23.27
CA GLN A 78 15.27 8.19 22.50
C GLN A 78 14.60 8.01 21.12
N GLY A 79 14.91 6.92 20.42
CA GLY A 79 14.27 6.59 19.14
C GLY A 79 12.76 6.37 19.26
N LEU A 80 12.29 5.71 20.34
CA LEU A 80 10.84 5.58 20.60
C LEU A 80 10.17 6.95 20.82
N LEU A 81 10.83 7.85 21.56
CA LEU A 81 10.31 9.19 21.83
C LEU A 81 10.22 10.02 20.54
N GLU A 82 11.22 9.93 19.66
CA GLU A 82 11.22 10.60 18.36
C GLU A 82 10.11 10.10 17.43
N LEU A 83 9.86 8.78 17.42
CA LEU A 83 8.75 8.19 16.66
C LEU A 83 7.38 8.64 17.19
N ASP A 84 7.20 8.68 18.52
CA ASP A 84 5.95 9.17 19.11
C ASP A 84 5.72 10.66 18.82
N GLN A 85 6.77 11.47 18.93
CA GLN A 85 6.71 12.89 18.60
C GLN A 85 6.39 13.12 17.13
N SER A 86 6.95 12.34 16.20
CA SER A 86 6.71 12.53 14.76
C SER A 86 5.35 12.00 14.27
N LYS A 87 4.65 11.17 15.06
CA LYS A 87 3.34 10.58 14.72
C LYS A 87 2.31 11.59 14.19
N HIS A 88 2.28 12.80 14.74
CA HIS A 88 1.28 13.80 14.35
C HIS A 88 1.43 14.32 12.91
N LEU A 89 2.61 14.17 12.31
CA LEU A 89 2.93 14.61 10.93
C LEU A 89 2.28 13.74 9.84
N TYR A 90 1.77 12.57 10.21
CA TYR A 90 1.22 11.56 9.28
C TYR A 90 -0.28 11.35 9.42
N LYS A 91 -0.99 12.21 10.18
CA LYS A 91 -2.45 12.10 10.40
C LYS A 91 -3.29 12.28 9.13
N ASP A 92 -2.71 12.88 8.09
CA ASP A 92 -3.32 13.07 6.78
C ASP A 92 -3.39 11.75 5.97
N VAL A 93 -2.58 10.75 6.33
CA VAL A 93 -2.55 9.45 5.66
C VAL A 93 -3.52 8.49 6.36
N LYS A 94 -4.48 7.96 5.60
CA LYS A 94 -5.39 6.93 6.08
C LYS A 94 -4.96 5.57 5.54
N ILE A 95 -4.70 4.63 6.46
CA ILE A 95 -4.32 3.26 6.13
C ILE A 95 -5.56 2.38 6.28
N PRO A 96 -6.02 1.71 5.21
CA PRO A 96 -7.10 0.73 5.30
C PRO A 96 -6.69 -0.43 6.23
N LEU A 97 -7.60 -0.86 7.11
CA LEU A 97 -7.37 -2.02 7.98
C LEU A 97 -7.17 -3.30 7.15
N GLU A 98 -7.88 -3.37 6.01
CA GLU A 98 -7.64 -4.25 4.85
C GLU A 98 -6.16 -4.62 4.62
N LEU A 99 -5.32 -3.59 4.66
CA LEU A 99 -3.91 -3.65 4.32
C LEU A 99 -3.06 -4.28 5.43
N LEU A 100 -3.46 -4.13 6.69
CA LEU A 100 -2.70 -4.66 7.83
C LEU A 100 -2.63 -6.18 7.80
N ASP A 101 -3.71 -6.85 7.36
CA ASP A 101 -3.72 -8.30 7.16
C ASP A 101 -2.67 -8.76 6.14
N TYR A 102 -2.33 -7.93 5.14
CA TYR A 102 -1.25 -8.27 4.20
C TYR A 102 0.11 -8.17 4.89
N VAL A 103 0.34 -7.11 5.67
CA VAL A 103 1.60 -6.87 6.38
C VAL A 103 1.84 -7.93 7.45
N ASP A 104 0.84 -8.22 8.29
CA ASP A 104 0.96 -9.17 9.40
C ASP A 104 1.25 -10.60 8.92
N ASN A 105 0.73 -10.96 7.74
CA ASN A 105 1.02 -12.24 7.09
C ASN A 105 2.31 -12.22 6.24
N GLY A 106 3.08 -11.13 6.26
CA GLY A 106 4.32 -10.98 5.50
C GLY A 106 4.14 -10.89 3.98
N LYS A 107 2.93 -10.58 3.49
CA LYS A 107 2.65 -10.37 2.07
C LYS A 107 3.03 -8.96 1.65
N ASN A 108 3.37 -8.79 0.37
CA ASN A 108 3.62 -7.46 -0.18
C ASN A 108 2.32 -6.61 -0.15
N PRO A 109 2.33 -5.42 0.49
CA PRO A 109 1.19 -4.50 0.52
C PRO A 109 0.67 -4.09 -0.86
N GLN A 110 1.50 -4.18 -1.90
CA GLN A 110 1.09 -3.87 -3.28
C GLN A 110 0.04 -4.84 -3.83
N PHE A 111 -0.04 -6.07 -3.31
CA PHE A 111 -1.09 -7.00 -3.70
C PHE A 111 -2.48 -6.51 -3.27
N TYR A 112 -2.61 -5.85 -2.12
CA TYR A 112 -3.88 -5.22 -1.73
C TYR A 112 -4.30 -4.16 -2.76
N THR A 113 -3.39 -3.26 -3.13
CA THR A 113 -3.67 -2.23 -4.14
C THR A 113 -4.11 -2.85 -5.46
N LYS A 114 -3.42 -3.91 -5.90
CA LYS A 114 -3.75 -4.67 -7.09
C LYS A 114 -5.16 -5.28 -7.00
N ASP A 115 -5.45 -6.01 -5.93
CA ASP A 115 -6.73 -6.73 -5.75
C ASP A 115 -7.92 -5.76 -5.71
N ILE A 116 -7.76 -4.60 -5.05
CA ILE A 116 -8.77 -3.56 -5.04
C ILE A 116 -8.97 -2.95 -6.43
N MET A 117 -7.88 -2.70 -7.16
CA MET A 117 -7.95 -2.17 -8.53
C MET A 117 -8.63 -3.15 -9.48
N GLU A 118 -8.29 -4.44 -9.41
CA GLU A 118 -8.90 -5.51 -10.19
C GLU A 118 -10.38 -5.68 -9.84
N SER A 119 -10.73 -5.69 -8.55
CA SER A 119 -12.12 -5.76 -8.09
C SER A 119 -12.94 -4.55 -8.54
N CYS A 120 -12.36 -3.35 -8.52
CA CYS A 120 -12.99 -2.14 -9.02
C CYS A 120 -13.24 -2.22 -10.53
N LEU A 121 -12.25 -2.67 -11.31
CA LEU A 121 -12.39 -2.86 -12.75
C LEU A 121 -13.47 -3.89 -13.07
N GLN A 122 -13.49 -5.01 -12.36
CA GLN A 122 -14.51 -6.05 -12.54
C GLN A 122 -15.91 -5.53 -12.24
N LYS A 123 -16.11 -4.83 -11.11
CA LYS A 123 -17.40 -4.22 -10.73
C LYS A 123 -17.84 -3.13 -11.72
N ASN A 124 -16.90 -2.36 -12.27
CA ASN A 124 -17.19 -1.38 -13.30
C ASN A 124 -17.70 -2.05 -14.59
N ASN A 125 -17.00 -3.08 -15.06
CA ASN A 125 -17.42 -3.86 -16.24
C ASN A 125 -18.77 -4.54 -16.04
N GLN A 126 -19.02 -5.11 -14.86
CA GLN A 126 -20.33 -5.69 -14.51
C GLN A 126 -21.44 -4.64 -14.56
N THR A 127 -21.22 -3.46 -14.00
CA THR A 127 -22.19 -2.36 -14.00
C THR A 127 -22.45 -1.87 -15.43
N ARG A 128 -21.40 -1.72 -16.24
CA ARG A 128 -21.52 -1.39 -17.66
C ARG A 128 -22.34 -2.43 -18.44
N GLY A 129 -22.11 -3.72 -18.17
CA GLY A 129 -22.89 -4.81 -18.74
C GLY A 129 -24.38 -4.73 -18.36
N LYS A 130 -24.68 -4.42 -17.09
CA LYS A 130 -26.07 -4.17 -16.64
C LYS A 130 -26.70 -2.99 -17.39
N ILE A 131 -26.00 -1.86 -17.50
CA ILE A 131 -26.50 -0.68 -18.23
C ILE A 131 -26.82 -1.04 -19.69
N GLU A 132 -25.93 -1.77 -20.36
CA GLU A 132 -26.15 -2.21 -21.74
C GLU A 132 -27.34 -3.17 -21.85
N LEU A 133 -27.49 -4.10 -20.91
CA LEU A 133 -28.63 -5.01 -20.87
C LEU A 133 -29.94 -4.24 -20.69
N TYR A 134 -30.03 -3.29 -19.75
CA TYR A 134 -31.22 -2.46 -19.57
C TYR A 134 -31.52 -1.61 -20.80
N ARG A 135 -30.50 -1.07 -21.48
CA ARG A 135 -30.67 -0.32 -22.74
C ARG A 135 -31.27 -1.21 -23.83
N LYS A 136 -30.76 -2.43 -24.01
CA LYS A 136 -31.28 -3.40 -24.99
C LYS A 136 -32.69 -3.85 -24.63
N PHE A 137 -32.92 -4.22 -23.37
CA PHE A 137 -34.24 -4.64 -22.88
C PHE A 137 -35.29 -3.56 -23.12
N ARG A 138 -34.96 -2.30 -22.78
CA ARG A 138 -35.83 -1.16 -23.07
C ARG A 138 -36.12 -1.01 -24.56
N ALA A 139 -35.11 -1.12 -25.41
CA ALA A 139 -35.31 -1.02 -26.86
C ALA A 139 -36.23 -2.12 -27.40
N HIS A 140 -36.09 -3.35 -26.92
CA HIS A 140 -36.97 -4.47 -27.29
C HIS A 140 -38.38 -4.26 -26.77
N LEU A 141 -38.53 -3.86 -25.50
CA LEU A 141 -39.83 -3.59 -24.89
C LEU A 141 -40.59 -2.49 -25.66
N LEU A 142 -39.91 -1.39 -26.01
CA LEU A 142 -40.52 -0.32 -26.81
C LEU A 142 -40.86 -0.71 -28.24
N LYS A 143 -40.18 -1.74 -28.78
CA LYS A 143 -40.49 -2.29 -30.10
C LYS A 143 -41.77 -3.13 -30.03
N GLU A 144 -41.82 -4.13 -29.16
CA GLU A 144 -42.97 -5.03 -29.01
C GLU A 144 -44.24 -4.27 -28.60
N LEU A 145 -44.16 -3.35 -27.63
CA LEU A 145 -45.31 -2.51 -27.30
C LEU A 145 -45.68 -1.54 -28.44
N GLY A 146 -44.74 -1.15 -29.28
CA GLY A 146 -45.02 -0.30 -30.44
C GLY A 146 -45.81 -1.04 -31.54
N GLU A 147 -45.66 -2.36 -31.62
CA GLU A 147 -46.40 -3.23 -32.54
C GLU A 147 -47.81 -3.51 -32.01
N GLU A 148 -47.96 -3.80 -30.72
CA GLU A 148 -49.26 -4.14 -30.11
C GLU A 148 -50.12 -2.89 -29.76
N LEU A 149 -49.48 -1.80 -29.33
CA LEU A 149 -50.14 -0.62 -28.72
C LEU A 149 -49.57 0.71 -29.27
N PRO A 150 -49.83 1.03 -30.55
CA PRO A 150 -49.17 2.14 -31.25
C PRO A 150 -49.54 3.54 -30.72
N GLU A 151 -50.78 3.76 -30.27
CA GLU A 151 -51.23 5.06 -29.76
C GLU A 151 -50.64 5.39 -28.37
N GLU A 152 -50.52 4.40 -27.50
CA GLU A 152 -49.96 4.57 -26.15
C GLU A 152 -48.45 4.83 -26.20
N ILE A 153 -47.74 4.21 -27.14
CA ILE A 153 -46.30 4.44 -27.34
C ILE A 153 -46.01 5.83 -27.91
N LYS A 154 -46.89 6.39 -28.73
CA LYS A 154 -46.78 7.79 -29.19
C LYS A 154 -46.87 8.76 -28.01
N LEU A 155 -47.83 8.54 -27.10
CA LEU A 155 -47.99 9.33 -25.87
C LEU A 155 -46.76 9.20 -24.95
N TYR A 156 -46.25 7.98 -24.74
CA TYR A 156 -45.04 7.75 -23.95
C TYR A 156 -43.81 8.48 -24.52
N ARG A 157 -43.63 8.46 -25.85
CA ARG A 157 -42.50 9.15 -26.51
C ARG A 157 -42.58 10.68 -26.37
N MET A 158 -43.78 11.27 -26.29
CA MET A 158 -43.93 12.72 -26.10
C MET A 158 -43.49 13.19 -24.70
N ILE A 159 -43.62 12.35 -23.67
CA ILE A 159 -43.36 12.74 -22.27
C ILE A 159 -41.93 12.39 -21.83
N ARG A 160 -41.33 11.36 -22.45
CA ARG A 160 -39.98 10.85 -22.12
C ARG A 160 -38.81 11.87 -22.17
N PRO A 161 -38.73 12.85 -23.09
CA PRO A 161 -37.51 13.65 -23.28
C PRO A 161 -37.07 14.48 -22.05
N LEU A 162 -37.88 14.59 -21.00
CA LEU A 162 -37.60 15.42 -19.82
C LEU A 162 -36.73 14.76 -18.74
N GLN A 163 -36.21 13.54 -18.94
CA GLN A 163 -35.48 12.78 -17.90
C GLN A 163 -34.08 12.26 -18.29
N GLU A 164 -33.59 12.48 -19.51
CA GLU A 164 -32.31 11.92 -19.96
C GLU A 164 -31.21 12.97 -20.09
N GLU A 165 -30.53 13.26 -18.97
CA GLU A 165 -29.16 13.75 -19.03
C GLU A 165 -28.23 12.60 -19.46
N PRO A 166 -27.32 12.80 -20.42
CA PRO A 166 -26.39 11.77 -20.84
C PRO A 166 -25.45 11.41 -19.68
N VAL A 167 -25.54 10.18 -19.17
CA VAL A 167 -24.53 9.63 -18.26
C VAL A 167 -23.23 9.54 -19.03
N SER A 168 -22.33 10.49 -18.80
CA SER A 168 -20.97 10.50 -19.33
C SER A 168 -20.21 9.30 -18.77
N VAL A 169 -20.17 8.22 -19.56
CA VAL A 169 -19.32 7.07 -19.28
C VAL A 169 -17.88 7.50 -19.58
N PRO A 170 -16.95 7.54 -18.61
CA PRO A 170 -15.54 7.68 -18.94
C PRO A 170 -15.12 6.42 -19.69
N THR A 171 -14.94 6.53 -21.00
CA THR A 171 -14.36 5.48 -21.84
C THR A 171 -12.86 5.41 -21.52
N THR A 172 -12.48 4.61 -20.53
CA THR A 172 -11.07 4.24 -20.31
C THR A 172 -10.73 3.07 -21.23
N THR A 173 -10.48 3.38 -22.50
CA THR A 173 -9.78 2.46 -23.41
C THR A 173 -8.31 2.42 -22.97
N GLY A 174 -7.96 1.47 -22.10
CA GLY A 174 -6.57 1.13 -21.83
C GLY A 174 -5.98 0.38 -23.02
N GLN A 175 -5.45 1.12 -24.01
CA GLN A 175 -4.54 0.55 -25.00
C GLN A 175 -3.19 0.29 -24.33
N GLY A 176 -2.91 -0.99 -24.06
CA GLY A 176 -1.56 -1.46 -23.82
C GLY A 176 -0.77 -1.36 -25.12
N SER A 177 0.18 -0.42 -25.15
CA SER A 177 1.18 -0.27 -26.20
C SER A 177 2.09 -1.50 -26.21
N ASN A 178 2.05 -2.28 -27.28
CA ASN A 178 2.98 -3.37 -27.55
C ASN A 178 3.91 -2.91 -28.68
N PRO A 179 5.24 -2.76 -28.50
CA PRO A 179 6.14 -2.45 -29.60
C PRO A 179 6.78 -3.74 -30.13
N GLY A 180 6.39 -4.18 -31.34
CA GLY A 180 7.04 -5.31 -32.00
C GLY A 180 6.57 -5.58 -33.43
N SER A 181 7.53 -5.73 -34.34
CA SER A 181 7.47 -6.00 -35.80
C SER A 181 7.41 -4.73 -36.68
N ILE A 182 8.50 -4.27 -37.33
CA ILE A 182 9.34 -4.84 -38.39
C ILE A 182 8.65 -4.94 -39.78
N ALA A 183 9.25 -4.19 -40.72
CA ALA A 183 9.38 -4.39 -42.17
C ALA A 183 8.32 -3.88 -43.18
N GLY A 184 8.87 -3.29 -44.26
CA GLY A 184 8.33 -3.29 -45.63
C GLY A 184 7.78 -1.94 -46.12
N SER A 185 8.58 -1.04 -46.70
CA SER A 185 9.03 -1.00 -48.11
C SER A 185 8.00 -0.47 -49.12
N GLN A 186 8.34 0.66 -49.75
CA GLN A 186 7.95 1.15 -51.10
C GLN A 186 6.44 1.43 -51.31
N SER A 187 6.01 2.47 -52.03
CA SER A 187 6.56 3.03 -53.25
C SER A 187 6.18 4.49 -53.48
N ASP A 188 7.11 5.12 -54.17
CA ASP A 188 7.20 6.46 -54.70
C ASP A 188 6.19 6.81 -55.81
N MET A 189 5.87 8.11 -55.87
CA MET A 189 5.94 8.97 -57.08
C MET A 189 4.73 9.21 -58.01
N ALA A 190 4.33 10.49 -57.96
CA ALA A 190 4.08 11.45 -59.05
C ALA A 190 3.07 11.16 -60.16
N GLU A 191 2.02 11.98 -60.14
CA GLU A 191 1.08 12.21 -61.23
C GLU A 191 1.64 13.29 -62.19
N LYS A 192 1.86 12.89 -63.45
CA LYS A 192 1.65 13.72 -64.62
C LYS A 192 1.17 12.84 -65.77
#